data_AF-A0A0T5ZW97-F1
#
_entry.id   AF-A0A0T5ZW97-F1
#
_cell.length_a   1.000
_cell.length_b   1.000
_cell.length_c   1.000
_cell.angle_alpha   90.00
_cell.angle_beta   90.00
_cell.angle_gamma   90.00
#
_symmetry.space_group_name_H-M   'P 1'
#
loop_
_entity.id
_entity.type
_entity.pdbx_description
1 polymer ?
#
loop_
_entity_poly.entity_id
_entity_poly.type
_entity_poly.pdbx_seq_one_letter_code
_entity_poly.pdbx_strand_id
1 'polypeptide(L)'
;MEKLFILILAIAAAIFVALPFFRKRPLEIHQDINSSNTLEHKLRRLNSEKESHYAALKELDFDYSMGKLSREDYDELEKKYKAEALAVLKQIDNIQLKTNKLNLEEETEKEIKAVRESKLTDDEIIGKEILKARQSNIKVTSGLICSKCGNEYKSSDRFCSNCGARVYE
;
A
#
# COMPACT_ATOMS: atom_id res chain seq x y z
N MET A 1 21.44 29.09 42.22
CA MET A 1 21.82 28.92 40.80
C MET A 1 22.09 27.46 40.48
N GLU A 2 22.99 26.78 41.19
CA GLU A 2 23.37 25.38 40.96
C GLU A 2 22.20 24.38 41.06
N LYS A 3 21.38 24.48 42.12
CA LYS A 3 20.19 23.62 42.30
C LYS A 3 19.13 23.79 41.20
N LEU A 4 19.07 24.97 40.58
CA LEU A 4 18.13 25.24 39.47
C LEU A 4 18.57 24.52 38.19
N PHE A 5 19.87 24.48 37.93
CA PHE A 5 20.46 23.79 36.77
C PHE A 5 20.22 22.28 36.83
N ILE A 6 20.41 21.69 38.01
CA ILE A 6 20.20 20.25 38.22
C ILE A 6 18.72 19.88 37.98
N LEU A 7 17.79 20.72 38.45
CA LEU A 7 16.35 20.49 38.31
C LEU A 7 15.91 20.55 36.84
N ILE A 8 16.43 21.52 36.07
CA ILE A 8 16.13 21.65 34.64
C ILE A 8 16.68 20.45 33.85
N LEU A 9 17.90 20.01 34.13
CA LEU A 9 18.50 18.84 33.47
C LEU A 9 17.73 17.55 33.79
N ALA A 10 17.30 17.37 35.04
CA ALA A 10 16.50 16.22 35.45
C ALA A 10 15.14 16.18 34.72
N ILE A 11 14.46 17.33 34.60
CA ILE A 11 13.19 17.43 33.87
C ILE A 11 13.40 17.17 32.38
N ALA A 12 14.45 17.73 31.77
CA ALA A 12 14.76 17.51 30.36
C ALA A 12 15.06 16.04 30.06
N ALA A 13 15.83 15.36 30.92
CA ALA A 13 16.10 13.92 30.80
C ALA A 13 14.83 13.08 30.98
N ALA A 14 13.98 13.43 31.96
CA ALA A 14 12.70 12.76 32.17
C ALA A 14 11.77 12.92 30.95
N ILE A 15 11.70 14.11 30.36
CA ILE A 15 10.94 14.36 29.13
C ILE A 15 11.54 13.58 27.96
N PHE A 16 12.86 13.55 27.81
CA PHE A 16 13.53 12.81 26.73
C PHE A 16 13.19 11.30 26.77
N VAL A 17 13.15 10.72 27.97
CA VAL A 17 12.78 9.31 28.17
C VAL A 17 11.26 9.08 28.08
N ALA A 18 10.43 10.05 28.47
CA ALA A 18 8.97 9.97 28.39
C ALA A 18 8.40 10.27 26.98
N LEU A 19 9.11 11.05 26.17
CA LEU A 19 8.75 11.39 24.79
C LEU A 19 8.45 10.17 23.90
N PRO A 20 9.25 9.08 23.89
CA PRO A 20 8.92 7.90 23.09
C PRO A 20 7.64 7.20 23.56
N PHE A 21 7.24 7.35 24.83
CA PHE A 21 6.01 6.75 25.37
C PHE A 21 4.76 7.57 25.02
N PHE A 22 4.89 8.90 24.95
CA PHE A 22 3.78 9.81 24.61
C PHE A 22 3.66 10.15 23.13
N ARG A 23 4.67 9.84 22.31
CA ARG A 23 4.56 9.84 20.85
C ARG A 23 3.67 8.68 20.39
N LYS A 24 2.37 8.80 20.64
CA LYS A 24 1.35 8.11 19.85
C LYS A 24 1.57 8.55 18.41
N ARG A 25 1.87 7.59 17.53
CA ARG A 25 1.96 7.80 16.08
C ARG A 25 0.73 8.61 15.65
N PRO A 26 0.86 9.65 14.79
CA PRO A 26 -0.31 10.33 14.28
C PRO A 26 -1.22 9.28 13.62
N LEU A 27 -2.41 9.15 14.21
CA LEU A 27 -3.51 8.33 13.74
C LEU A 27 -4.01 8.95 12.44
N GLU A 28 -3.44 8.54 11.32
CA GLU A 28 -4.10 8.63 10.03
C GLU A 28 -4.77 7.27 9.73
N ILE A 29 -6.10 7.31 9.75
CA ILE A 29 -7.05 6.40 9.09
C ILE A 29 -7.25 5.01 9.75
N HIS A 30 -8.35 4.95 10.48
CA HIS A 30 -8.93 3.76 11.12
C HIS A 30 -9.51 2.78 10.11
N GLN A 31 -8.79 1.69 9.83
CA GLN A 31 -9.40 0.36 9.60
C GLN A 31 -8.43 -0.82 9.82
N ASP A 32 -7.10 -0.62 9.78
CA ASP A 32 -6.12 -1.72 9.85
C ASP A 32 -5.40 -1.96 11.19
N ILE A 33 -5.49 -1.04 12.16
CA ILE A 33 -4.73 -1.15 13.42
C ILE A 33 -5.18 -2.34 14.29
N ASN A 34 -6.47 -2.72 14.21
CA ASN A 34 -6.98 -3.93 14.87
C ASN A 34 -6.60 -5.21 14.11
N SER A 35 -6.56 -5.16 12.77
CA SER A 35 -6.24 -6.30 11.92
C SER A 35 -4.77 -6.71 12.04
N SER A 36 -3.85 -5.73 12.09
CA SER A 36 -2.42 -5.99 12.23
C SER A 36 -2.09 -6.64 13.60
N ASN A 37 -2.60 -6.08 14.70
CA ASN A 37 -2.42 -6.67 16.03
C ASN A 37 -3.02 -8.07 16.14
N THR A 38 -4.23 -8.30 15.60
CA THR A 38 -4.85 -9.64 15.66
C THR A 38 -4.08 -10.67 14.84
N LEU A 39 -3.52 -10.28 13.70
CA LEU A 39 -2.71 -11.14 12.85
C LEU A 39 -1.37 -11.48 13.49
N GLU A 40 -0.71 -10.51 14.13
CA GLU A 40 0.52 -10.71 14.89
C GLU A 40 0.31 -11.65 16.09
N HIS A 41 -0.76 -11.45 16.86
CA HIS A 41 -1.14 -12.36 17.95
C HIS A 41 -1.39 -13.79 17.45
N LYS A 42 -2.08 -13.93 16.31
CA LYS A 42 -2.34 -15.24 15.69
C LYS A 42 -1.04 -15.91 15.23
N LEU A 43 -0.13 -15.16 14.61
CA LEU A 43 1.18 -15.66 14.17
C LEU A 43 2.03 -16.10 15.36
N ARG A 44 2.01 -15.36 16.48
CA ARG A 44 2.72 -15.75 17.70
C ARG A 44 2.20 -17.05 18.27
N ARG A 45 0.87 -17.21 18.32
CA ARG A 45 0.23 -18.46 18.78
C ARG A 45 0.64 -19.65 17.90
N LEU A 46 0.54 -19.50 16.58
CA LEU A 46 0.92 -20.56 15.64
C LEU A 46 2.41 -20.93 15.73
N ASN A 47 3.30 -19.94 15.96
CA ASN A 47 4.71 -20.25 16.17
C ASN A 47 4.96 -21.05 17.45
N SER A 48 4.25 -20.75 18.53
CA SER A 48 4.31 -21.56 19.75
C SER A 48 3.78 -22.98 19.53
N GLU A 49 2.71 -23.12 18.74
CA GLU A 49 2.16 -24.42 18.36
C GLU A 49 3.15 -25.23 17.50
N LYS A 50 3.82 -24.58 16.54
CA LYS A 50 4.92 -25.18 15.75
C LYS A 50 6.05 -25.69 16.66
N GLU A 51 6.49 -24.90 17.63
CA GLU A 51 7.53 -25.31 18.58
C GLU A 51 7.10 -26.53 19.41
N SER A 52 5.82 -26.58 19.82
CA SER A 52 5.25 -27.73 20.53
C SER A 52 5.27 -29.00 19.67
N HIS A 53 4.82 -28.92 18.41
CA HIS A 53 4.87 -30.07 17.50
C HIS A 53 6.30 -30.56 17.21
N TYR A 54 7.25 -29.63 17.12
CA TYR A 54 8.66 -29.99 16.92
C TYR A 54 9.25 -30.65 18.16
N ALA A 55 8.88 -30.20 19.35
CA ALA A 55 9.27 -30.85 20.59
C ALA A 55 8.69 -32.27 20.67
N ALA A 56 7.42 -32.46 20.31
CA ALA A 56 6.78 -33.77 20.27
C ALA A 56 7.46 -34.74 19.30
N LEU A 57 7.80 -34.28 18.09
CA LEU A 57 8.56 -35.09 17.12
C LEU A 57 9.94 -35.49 17.67
N LYS A 58 10.64 -34.55 18.33
CA LYS A 58 11.94 -34.83 18.93
C LYS A 58 11.86 -35.82 20.09
N GLU A 59 10.80 -35.74 20.90
CA GLU A 59 10.54 -36.70 21.97
C GLU A 59 10.22 -38.09 21.41
N LEU A 60 9.44 -38.16 20.33
CA LEU A 60 9.16 -39.41 19.61
C LEU A 60 10.46 -40.07 19.09
N ASP A 61 11.35 -39.29 18.46
CA ASP A 61 12.65 -39.77 17.98
C ASP A 61 13.52 -40.30 19.13
N PHE A 62 13.46 -39.63 20.27
CA PHE A 62 14.16 -40.05 21.48
C PHE A 62 13.60 -41.37 22.03
N ASP A 63 12.28 -41.49 22.13
CA ASP A 63 11.64 -42.71 22.63
C ASP A 63 11.91 -43.92 21.74
N TYR A 64 11.93 -43.74 20.41
CA TYR A 64 12.36 -44.77 19.47
C TYR A 64 13.84 -45.13 19.65
N SER A 65 14.72 -44.14 19.77
CA SER A 65 16.16 -44.35 19.99
C SER A 65 16.46 -45.07 21.30
N MET A 66 15.60 -44.89 22.31
CA MET A 66 15.67 -45.59 23.60
C MET A 66 15.03 -46.99 23.56
N GLY A 67 14.52 -47.43 22.41
CA GLY A 67 13.88 -48.73 22.23
C GLY A 67 12.53 -48.87 22.93
N LYS A 68 11.87 -47.76 23.31
CA LYS A 68 10.53 -47.78 23.92
C LYS A 68 9.42 -48.05 22.90
N LEU A 69 9.70 -47.82 21.62
CA LEU A 69 8.74 -47.95 20.52
C LEU A 69 9.26 -48.94 19.48
N SER A 70 8.34 -49.71 18.90
CA SER A 70 8.63 -50.51 17.71
C SER A 70 8.83 -49.59 16.50
N ARG A 71 9.42 -50.13 15.41
CA ARG A 71 9.60 -49.37 14.18
C ARG A 71 8.25 -49.03 13.55
N GLU A 72 7.32 -49.98 13.58
CA GLU A 72 5.99 -49.85 13.02
C GLU A 72 5.20 -48.74 13.74
N ASP A 73 5.21 -48.71 15.07
CA ASP A 73 4.52 -47.68 15.87
C ASP A 73 5.16 -46.30 15.68
N TYR A 74 6.48 -46.25 15.62
CA TYR A 74 7.22 -45.01 15.35
C TYR A 74 6.83 -44.42 13.98
N ASP A 75 6.87 -45.24 12.91
CA ASP A 75 6.58 -44.77 11.56
C ASP A 75 5.14 -44.27 11.40
N GLU A 76 4.17 -44.86 12.13
CA GLU A 76 2.79 -44.39 12.15
C GLU A 76 2.65 -43.05 12.89
N LEU A 77 3.20 -42.95 14.10
CA LEU A 77 3.14 -41.72 14.91
C LEU A 77 3.90 -40.57 14.25
N GLU A 78 5.06 -40.84 13.66
CA GLU A 78 5.89 -39.85 12.98
C GLU A 78 5.14 -39.21 11.81
N LYS A 79 4.47 -40.02 10.98
CA LYS A 79 3.63 -39.52 9.88
C LYS A 79 2.51 -38.62 10.38
N LYS A 80 1.84 -39.01 11.48
CA LYS A 80 0.76 -38.22 12.08
C LYS A 80 1.27 -36.87 12.58
N TYR A 81 2.31 -36.86 13.41
CA TYR A 81 2.86 -35.61 13.97
C TYR A 81 3.45 -34.70 12.89
N LYS A 82 4.09 -35.25 11.85
CA LYS A 82 4.54 -34.47 10.68
C LYS A 82 3.37 -33.84 9.94
N ALA A 83 2.26 -34.57 9.75
CA ALA A 83 1.08 -34.02 9.10
C ALA A 83 0.46 -32.85 9.89
N GLU A 84 0.40 -32.97 11.22
CA GLU A 84 -0.06 -31.90 12.11
C GLU A 84 0.87 -30.67 12.05
N ALA A 85 2.19 -30.87 12.13
CA ALA A 85 3.18 -29.80 12.02
C ALA A 85 3.09 -29.07 10.67
N LEU A 86 2.95 -29.81 9.56
CA LEU A 86 2.76 -29.24 8.22
C LEU A 86 1.49 -28.40 8.11
N ALA A 87 0.41 -28.79 8.79
CA ALA A 87 -0.83 -28.00 8.81
C ALA A 87 -0.62 -26.64 9.48
N VAL A 88 0.12 -26.59 10.59
CA VAL A 88 0.47 -25.34 11.29
C VAL A 88 1.38 -24.46 10.44
N LEU A 89 2.41 -25.04 9.81
CA LEU A 89 3.32 -24.30 8.93
C LEU A 89 2.58 -23.63 7.77
N LYS A 90 1.65 -24.32 7.10
CA LYS A 90 0.82 -23.73 6.04
C LYS A 90 0.01 -22.53 6.52
N GLN A 91 -0.47 -22.54 7.76
CA GLN A 91 -1.19 -21.39 8.32
C GLN A 91 -0.27 -20.20 8.57
N ILE A 92 0.95 -20.45 9.05
CA ILE A 92 1.96 -19.41 9.23
C ILE A 92 2.31 -18.76 7.88
N ASP A 93 2.58 -19.58 6.86
CA ASP A 93 2.91 -19.09 5.52
C ASP A 93 1.79 -18.23 4.94
N ASN A 94 0.52 -18.64 5.10
CA ASN A 94 -0.63 -17.86 4.62
C ASN A 94 -0.70 -16.47 5.30
N ILE A 95 -0.43 -16.42 6.61
CA ILE A 95 -0.42 -15.17 7.35
C ILE A 95 0.72 -14.28 6.88
N GLN A 96 1.93 -14.83 6.72
CA GLN A 96 3.09 -14.07 6.24
C GLN A 96 2.86 -13.51 4.83
N LEU A 97 2.28 -14.30 3.93
CA LEU A 97 1.93 -13.83 2.58
C LEU A 97 0.91 -12.69 2.62
N LYS A 98 -0.10 -12.77 3.50
CA LYS A 98 -1.07 -11.68 3.69
C LYS A 98 -0.40 -10.42 4.23
N THR A 99 0.43 -10.54 5.26
CA THR A 99 1.18 -9.42 5.82
C THR A 99 2.08 -8.77 4.77
N ASN A 100 2.82 -9.56 4.01
CA ASN A 100 3.71 -9.04 2.95
C ASN A 100 2.91 -8.33 1.85
N LYS A 101 1.76 -8.88 1.45
CA LYS A 101 0.89 -8.25 0.46
C LYS A 101 0.34 -6.91 0.95
N LEU A 102 -0.10 -6.84 2.21
CA LEU A 102 -0.57 -5.58 2.82
C LEU A 102 0.54 -4.52 2.86
N ASN A 103 1.76 -4.92 3.24
CA ASN A 103 2.91 -4.00 3.27
C ASN A 103 3.26 -3.47 1.87
N LEU A 104 3.22 -4.34 0.85
CA LEU A 104 3.47 -3.94 -0.55
C LEU A 104 2.40 -2.96 -1.04
N GLU A 105 1.13 -3.23 -0.76
CA GLU A 105 0.02 -2.34 -1.14
C GLU A 105 0.17 -0.96 -0.48
N GLU A 106 0.50 -0.91 0.82
CA GLU A 106 0.76 0.34 1.54
C GLU A 106 1.94 1.13 0.95
N GLU A 107 3.02 0.45 0.59
CA GLU A 107 4.19 1.07 -0.03
C GLU A 107 3.87 1.63 -1.42
N THR A 108 3.12 0.89 -2.24
CA THR A 108 2.68 1.37 -3.55
C THR A 108 1.75 2.59 -3.48
N GLU A 109 0.86 2.65 -2.48
CA GLU A 109 -0.03 3.80 -2.32
C GLU A 109 0.75 5.08 -1.95
N LYS A 110 1.76 4.96 -1.09
CA LYS A 110 2.66 6.07 -0.74
C LYS A 110 3.40 6.61 -1.95
N GLU A 111 3.93 5.71 -2.80
CA GLU A 111 4.59 6.11 -4.03
C GLU A 111 3.64 6.81 -5.01
N ILE A 112 2.42 6.29 -5.21
CA ILE A 112 1.42 6.91 -6.09
C ILE A 112 1.02 8.30 -5.58
N LYS A 113 0.88 8.48 -4.26
CA LYS A 113 0.55 9.78 -3.67
C LYS A 113 1.68 10.79 -3.90
N ALA A 114 2.93 10.40 -3.70
CA ALA A 114 4.10 11.25 -3.97
C ALA A 114 4.23 11.62 -5.45
N VAL A 115 3.93 10.69 -6.36
CA VAL A 115 3.93 10.95 -7.82
C VAL A 115 2.77 11.88 -8.22
N ARG A 116 1.58 11.74 -7.61
CA ARG A 116 0.46 12.64 -7.89
C ARG A 116 0.76 14.06 -7.41
N GLU A 117 1.33 14.21 -6.21
CA GLU A 117 1.70 15.52 -5.66
C GLU A 117 2.77 16.25 -6.50
N SER A 118 3.70 15.51 -7.12
CA SER A 118 4.70 16.09 -8.04
C SER A 118 4.17 16.41 -9.44
N LYS A 119 3.10 15.75 -9.91
CA LYS A 119 2.50 16.00 -11.23
C LYS A 119 1.53 17.19 -11.31
N LEU A 120 1.07 17.72 -10.17
CA LEU A 120 0.17 18.89 -10.17
C LEU A 120 0.81 20.14 -10.83
N THR A 121 2.13 20.23 -10.92
CA THR A 121 2.81 21.36 -11.59
C THR A 121 2.84 21.22 -13.12
N ASP A 122 2.92 20.00 -13.64
CA ASP A 122 3.10 19.76 -15.07
C ASP A 122 1.76 19.89 -15.84
N ASP A 123 0.66 19.41 -15.28
CA ASP A 123 -0.66 19.48 -15.93
C ASP A 123 -1.19 20.92 -16.01
N GLU A 124 -0.88 21.79 -15.03
CA GLU A 124 -1.27 23.20 -15.08
C GLU A 124 -0.44 23.98 -16.12
N ILE A 125 0.84 23.63 -16.29
CA ILE A 125 1.73 24.21 -17.30
C ILE A 125 1.28 23.78 -18.71
N ILE A 126 1.02 22.49 -18.92
CA ILE A 126 0.51 21.96 -20.19
C ILE A 126 -0.86 22.58 -20.53
N GLY A 127 -1.75 22.71 -19.55
CA GLY A 127 -3.05 23.36 -19.73
C GLY A 127 -2.92 24.82 -20.15
N LYS A 128 -2.04 25.59 -19.52
CA LYS A 128 -1.76 26.99 -19.89
C LYS A 128 -1.15 27.10 -21.29
N GLU A 129 -0.29 26.18 -21.67
CA GLU A 129 0.35 26.18 -23.00
C GLU A 129 -0.65 25.84 -24.11
N ILE A 130 -1.56 24.88 -23.89
CA ILE A 130 -2.64 24.54 -24.83
C ILE A 130 -3.61 25.73 -24.99
N LEU A 131 -3.93 26.45 -23.90
CA LEU A 131 -4.79 27.64 -23.97
C LEU A 131 -4.14 28.78 -24.78
N LYS A 132 -2.84 29.03 -24.59
CA LYS A 132 -2.08 30.02 -25.38
C LYS A 132 -2.02 29.65 -26.86
N ALA A 133 -1.76 28.37 -27.17
CA ALA A 133 -1.72 27.87 -28.55
C ALA A 133 -3.09 27.95 -29.25
N ARG A 134 -4.20 27.81 -28.50
CA ARG A 134 -5.56 28.04 -29.04
C ARG A 134 -5.83 29.52 -29.26
N GLN A 135 -5.43 30.40 -28.36
CA GLN A 135 -5.68 31.84 -28.47
C GLN A 135 -4.87 32.50 -29.60
N SER A 136 -3.64 32.06 -29.87
CA SER A 136 -2.86 32.55 -31.01
C SER A 136 -3.46 32.12 -32.35
N ASN A 137 -4.16 30.98 -32.40
CA ASN A 137 -4.87 30.49 -33.59
C ASN A 137 -6.26 31.12 -33.79
N ILE A 138 -6.79 31.86 -32.81
CA ILE A 138 -8.13 32.48 -32.87
C ILE A 138 -8.09 33.90 -33.47
N LYS A 139 -6.94 34.59 -33.47
CA LYS A 139 -6.86 35.99 -33.93
C LYS A 139 -6.86 36.22 -35.44
N VAL A 140 -6.93 35.18 -36.29
CA VAL A 140 -6.69 35.32 -37.74
C VAL A 140 -7.90 35.10 -38.67
N THR A 141 -9.09 34.68 -38.21
CA THR A 141 -10.21 34.50 -39.15
C THR A 141 -11.49 35.18 -38.65
N SER A 142 -11.70 36.42 -39.10
CA SER A 142 -12.99 37.09 -39.11
C SER A 142 -14.06 36.15 -39.70
N GLY A 143 -15.10 35.87 -38.90
CA GLY A 143 -16.17 34.94 -39.22
C GLY A 143 -16.87 35.30 -40.53
N LEU A 144 -16.81 34.39 -41.49
CA LEU A 144 -17.65 34.43 -42.68
C LEU A 144 -18.96 33.71 -42.36
N ILE A 145 -20.07 34.15 -42.92
CA ILE A 145 -21.41 33.59 -42.63
C ILE A 145 -21.84 32.67 -43.78
N CYS A 146 -22.26 31.46 -43.45
CA CYS A 146 -22.77 30.50 -44.43
C CYS A 146 -24.11 30.98 -45.01
N SER A 147 -24.19 31.14 -46.33
CA SER A 147 -25.40 31.57 -47.03
C SER A 147 -26.58 30.58 -46.96
N LYS A 148 -26.33 29.30 -46.67
CA LYS A 148 -27.38 28.27 -46.59
C LYS A 148 -28.06 28.17 -45.23
N CYS A 149 -27.32 28.34 -44.13
CA CYS A 149 -27.83 28.09 -42.77
C CYS A 149 -27.53 29.21 -41.77
N GLY A 150 -26.82 30.25 -42.17
CA GLY A 150 -26.47 31.38 -41.30
C GLY A 150 -25.38 31.11 -40.27
N ASN A 151 -24.78 29.90 -40.23
CA ASN A 151 -23.72 29.59 -39.27
C ASN A 151 -22.39 30.25 -39.66
N GLU A 152 -21.63 30.70 -38.68
CA GLU A 152 -20.27 31.20 -38.89
C GLU A 152 -19.31 30.06 -39.28
N TYR A 153 -18.36 30.36 -40.15
CA TYR A 153 -17.30 29.46 -40.58
C TYR A 153 -15.97 30.22 -40.73
N LYS A 154 -14.85 29.49 -40.66
CA LYS A 154 -13.50 30.05 -40.81
C LYS A 154 -13.10 30.07 -42.28
N SER A 155 -12.26 31.01 -42.71
CA SER A 155 -11.79 31.09 -44.10
C SER A 155 -11.07 29.82 -44.61
N SER A 156 -10.57 28.97 -43.70
CA SER A 156 -9.98 27.68 -44.02
C SER A 156 -10.98 26.55 -44.23
N ASP A 157 -12.25 26.73 -43.88
CA ASP A 157 -13.26 25.69 -43.93
C ASP A 157 -13.79 25.54 -45.35
N ARG A 158 -13.73 24.31 -45.89
CA ARG A 158 -14.29 24.00 -47.23
C ARG A 158 -15.80 23.78 -47.19
N PHE A 159 -16.32 23.35 -46.04
CA PHE A 159 -17.72 23.05 -45.82
C PHE A 159 -18.18 23.62 -44.48
N CYS A 160 -19.45 24.02 -44.40
CA CYS A 160 -20.07 24.48 -43.18
C CYS A 160 -20.22 23.33 -42.18
N SER A 161 -19.64 23.48 -40.99
CA SER A 161 -19.72 22.47 -39.92
C SER A 161 -21.14 22.22 -39.37
N ASN A 162 -22.08 23.13 -39.63
CA ASN A 162 -23.47 23.00 -39.17
C ASN A 162 -24.39 22.30 -40.20
N CYS A 163 -24.24 22.60 -41.50
CA CYS A 163 -25.19 22.13 -42.53
C CYS A 163 -24.55 21.36 -43.70
N GLY A 164 -23.22 21.19 -43.70
CA GLY A 164 -22.47 20.45 -44.72
C GLY A 164 -22.36 21.15 -46.08
N ALA A 165 -22.91 22.36 -46.25
CA ALA A 165 -22.81 23.11 -47.49
C ALA A 165 -21.38 23.54 -47.78
N ARG A 166 -20.98 23.58 -49.06
CA ARG A 166 -19.72 24.21 -49.46
C ARG A 166 -19.81 25.72 -49.22
N VAL A 167 -18.80 26.31 -48.60
CA VAL A 167 -18.82 27.71 -48.13
C VAL A 167 -17.89 28.64 -48.91
N TYR A 168 -17.07 28.10 -49.80
CA TYR A 168 -16.31 28.85 -50.80
C TYR A 168 -17.04 28.79 -52.15
N GLU A 169 -17.13 29.92 -52.85
CA GLU A 169 -17.34 29.96 -54.31
C GLU A 169 -15.98 29.96 -55.02
#